data_AF-A0A260BG64-F1
#
_entry.id   AF-A0A260BG64-F1
#
_cell.length_a   1.000
_cell.length_b   1.000
_cell.length_c   1.000
_cell.angle_alpha   90.00
_cell.angle_beta   90.00
_cell.angle_gamma   90.00
#
_symmetry.space_group_name_H-M   'P 1'
#
loop_
_entity.id
_entity.type
_entity.pdbx_description
1 polymer ?
#
loop_
_entity_poly.entity_id
_entity_poly.type
_entity_poly.pdbx_seq_one_letter_code
_entity_poly.pdbx_strand_id
1 'polypeptide(L)'
;MVDACPAGSRTIVVVDGADAAKPVEFATRTAEHARAQGRPADVVDLHDYVRPASIRFEYSRTDELSYRTVWFDYDAVIREVIAPLRSGGRGHYLPRLWDEATDRSARARTVEAAPNHIVLIAGPMLLGRGLDVDLRVQLRLSEGALRRRTDTADQWTCTALLEYYDAIDDYAERPDFAVRWDHPDRPALERSQ
;
A
#
# COMPACT_ATOMS: atom_id res chain seq x y z
N MET A 1 -11.52 -3.45 -10.53
CA MET A 1 -11.28 -2.75 -9.26
C MET A 1 -12.12 -1.49 -9.14
N VAL A 2 -12.01 -0.52 -10.06
CA VAL A 2 -12.80 0.73 -10.00
C VAL A 2 -14.31 0.50 -9.88
N ASP A 3 -14.85 -0.46 -10.64
CA ASP A 3 -16.28 -0.82 -10.58
C ASP A 3 -16.72 -1.42 -9.23
N ALA A 4 -15.79 -1.96 -8.45
CA ALA A 4 -16.07 -2.49 -7.11
C ALA A 4 -16.08 -1.40 -6.03
N CYS A 5 -15.55 -0.20 -6.33
CA CYS A 5 -15.55 0.92 -5.40
C CYS A 5 -16.98 1.50 -5.29
N PRO A 6 -17.58 1.62 -4.08
CA PRO A 6 -18.94 2.11 -3.89
C PRO A 6 -19.18 3.45 -4.58
N ALA A 7 -20.32 3.61 -5.26
CA ALA A 7 -20.66 4.87 -5.91
C ALA A 7 -21.08 5.93 -4.87
N GLY A 8 -20.68 7.19 -5.09
CA GLY A 8 -21.16 8.34 -4.32
C GLY A 8 -20.52 8.55 -2.94
N SER A 9 -19.52 7.75 -2.56
CA SER A 9 -18.70 7.96 -1.36
C SER A 9 -17.20 7.94 -1.68
N ARG A 10 -16.41 8.53 -0.78
CA ARG A 10 -14.96 8.38 -0.80
C ARG A 10 -14.65 6.92 -0.55
N THR A 11 -13.71 6.37 -1.32
CA THR A 11 -13.31 4.97 -1.23
C THR A 11 -11.82 4.91 -0.97
N ILE A 12 -11.41 4.12 0.02
CA ILE A 12 -10.02 3.82 0.28
C ILE A 12 -9.74 2.40 -0.15
N VAL A 13 -8.75 2.24 -1.02
CA VAL A 13 -8.30 0.96 -1.55
C VAL A 13 -6.88 0.72 -1.08
N VAL A 14 -6.59 -0.45 -0.54
CA VAL A 14 -5.23 -0.91 -0.28
C VAL A 14 -4.76 -1.77 -1.43
N VAL A 15 -3.57 -1.47 -1.96
CA VAL A 15 -2.85 -2.28 -2.94
C VAL A 15 -1.56 -2.77 -2.27
N ASP A 16 -1.65 -3.95 -1.69
CA ASP A 16 -0.57 -4.61 -0.97
C ASP A 16 0.28 -5.47 -1.91
N GLY A 17 1.60 -5.37 -1.77
CA GLY A 17 2.55 -6.26 -2.43
C GLY A 17 3.97 -5.77 -2.24
N ALA A 18 4.93 -6.69 -2.37
CA ALA A 18 6.36 -6.34 -2.35
C ALA A 18 6.69 -5.26 -3.40
N ASP A 19 7.71 -4.44 -3.17
CA ASP A 19 8.13 -3.40 -4.13
C ASP A 19 8.49 -3.97 -5.50
N ALA A 20 9.02 -5.20 -5.53
CA ALA A 20 9.28 -5.97 -6.75
C ALA A 20 8.02 -6.28 -7.59
N ALA A 21 6.82 -6.24 -6.97
CA ALA A 21 5.52 -6.33 -7.63
C ALA A 21 5.04 -4.98 -8.19
N LYS A 22 5.69 -3.87 -7.80
CA LYS A 22 5.37 -2.50 -8.21
C LYS A 22 3.91 -2.10 -7.90
N PRO A 23 3.46 -2.22 -6.64
CA PRO A 23 2.08 -1.89 -6.26
C PRO A 23 1.71 -0.44 -6.56
N VAL A 24 2.65 0.50 -6.42
CA VAL A 24 2.43 1.92 -6.74
C VAL A 24 2.19 2.14 -8.24
N GLU A 25 2.90 1.42 -9.11
CA GLU A 25 2.66 1.49 -10.56
C GLU A 25 1.27 0.93 -10.91
N PHE A 26 0.87 -0.19 -10.31
CA PHE A 26 -0.46 -0.77 -10.47
C PHE A 26 -1.56 0.20 -9.98
N ALA A 27 -1.37 0.80 -8.81
CA ALA A 27 -2.30 1.76 -8.24
C ALA A 27 -2.42 3.02 -9.11
N THR A 28 -1.30 3.51 -9.64
CA THR A 28 -1.26 4.68 -10.54
C THR A 28 -2.06 4.44 -11.81
N ARG A 29 -1.83 3.31 -12.49
CA ARG A 29 -2.62 2.93 -13.68
C ARG A 29 -4.11 2.79 -13.38
N THR A 30 -4.44 2.31 -12.17
CA THR A 30 -5.85 2.22 -11.77
C THR A 30 -6.46 3.59 -11.47
N ALA A 31 -5.72 4.49 -10.82
CA ALA A 31 -6.16 5.87 -10.60
C ALA A 31 -6.39 6.59 -11.94
N GLU A 32 -5.48 6.44 -12.91
CA GLU A 32 -5.63 6.96 -14.27
C GLU A 32 -6.90 6.44 -14.94
N HIS A 33 -7.17 5.14 -14.84
CA HIS A 33 -8.39 4.53 -15.36
C HIS A 33 -9.65 5.12 -14.70
N ALA A 34 -9.67 5.26 -13.38
CA ALA A 34 -10.79 5.87 -12.67
C ALA A 34 -11.03 7.33 -13.09
N ARG A 35 -9.95 8.13 -13.21
CA ARG A 35 -10.02 9.51 -13.67
C ARG A 35 -10.55 9.62 -15.10
N ALA A 36 -10.15 8.71 -15.99
CA ALA A 36 -10.67 8.63 -17.36
C ALA A 36 -12.18 8.34 -17.41
N GLN A 37 -12.73 7.68 -16.39
CA GLN A 37 -14.16 7.45 -16.20
C GLN A 37 -14.86 8.58 -15.42
N GLY A 38 -14.19 9.71 -15.19
CA GLY A 38 -14.75 10.87 -14.49
C GLY A 38 -14.78 10.74 -12.97
N ARG A 39 -14.08 9.76 -12.40
CA ARG A 39 -13.99 9.55 -10.94
C ARG A 39 -12.62 9.99 -10.43
N PRO A 40 -12.54 11.06 -9.60
CA PRO A 40 -11.28 11.49 -9.01
C PRO A 40 -10.63 10.33 -8.25
N ALA A 41 -9.34 10.14 -8.45
CA ALA A 41 -8.58 9.12 -7.77
C ALA A 41 -7.16 9.60 -7.55
N ASP A 42 -6.51 9.22 -6.46
CA ASP A 42 -5.13 9.57 -6.13
C ASP A 42 -4.42 8.39 -5.46
N VAL A 43 -3.09 8.36 -5.54
CA VAL A 43 -2.26 7.31 -4.96
C VAL A 43 -1.45 7.88 -3.80
N VAL A 44 -1.43 7.16 -2.69
CA VAL A 44 -0.54 7.36 -1.55
C VAL A 44 0.45 6.21 -1.54
N ASP A 45 1.73 6.53 -1.70
CA ASP A 45 2.82 5.56 -1.56
C ASP A 45 3.10 5.32 -0.08
N LEU A 46 3.14 4.06 0.35
CA LEU A 46 3.48 3.72 1.73
C LEU A 46 4.90 4.15 2.10
N HIS A 47 5.82 4.25 1.12
CA HIS A 47 7.16 4.77 1.35
C HIS A 47 7.17 6.26 1.74
N ASP A 48 6.09 7.00 1.49
CA ASP A 48 5.91 8.36 1.99
C ASP A 48 5.40 8.42 3.45
N TYR A 49 5.20 7.25 4.06
CA TYR A 49 4.76 7.03 5.44
C TYR A 49 5.72 6.11 6.21
N VAL A 50 7.01 6.13 5.86
CA VAL A 50 8.04 5.45 6.65
C VAL A 50 8.34 6.21 7.94
N ARG A 51 8.80 5.48 8.96
CA ARG A 51 9.37 6.10 10.17
C ARG A 51 10.75 6.71 9.86
N PRO A 52 11.21 7.69 10.64
CA PRO A 52 12.56 8.23 10.50
C PRO A 52 13.65 7.16 10.56
N ALA A 53 14.77 7.37 9.87
CA ALA A 53 15.87 6.41 9.80
C ALA A 53 16.42 6.01 11.19
N SER A 54 16.34 6.89 12.18
CA SER A 54 16.76 6.59 13.57
C SER A 54 15.94 5.47 14.22
N ILE A 55 14.70 5.25 13.78
CA ILE A 55 13.85 4.14 14.24
C ILE A 55 14.05 2.93 13.32
N ARG A 56 14.01 3.14 12.00
CA ARG A 56 14.12 2.03 11.03
C ARG A 56 15.44 1.28 11.11
N PHE A 57 16.53 2.00 11.41
CA PHE A 57 17.88 1.45 11.42
C PHE A 57 18.47 1.33 12.82
N GLU A 58 17.63 1.33 13.87
CA GLU A 58 18.08 1.22 15.25
C GLU A 58 18.99 -0.01 15.46
N TYR A 59 18.61 -1.15 14.85
CA TYR A 59 19.35 -2.42 14.97
C TYR A 59 20.27 -2.69 13.78
N SER A 60 19.78 -2.50 12.55
CA SER A 60 20.57 -2.59 11.31
C SER A 60 19.81 -1.95 10.16
N ARG A 61 20.52 -1.58 9.08
CA ARG A 61 19.89 -1.08 7.84
C ARG A 61 19.13 -2.16 7.07
N THR A 62 19.39 -3.43 7.39
CA THR A 62 18.84 -4.60 6.72
C THR A 62 18.21 -5.56 7.73
N ASP A 63 17.62 -5.03 8.80
CA ASP A 63 16.99 -5.85 9.84
C ASP A 63 15.58 -6.27 9.42
N GLU A 64 15.38 -7.57 9.23
CA GLU A 64 14.11 -8.13 8.75
C GLU A 64 12.96 -7.90 9.74
N LEU A 65 13.22 -8.00 11.04
CA LEU A 65 12.21 -7.77 12.08
C LEU A 65 11.75 -6.31 12.06
N SER A 66 12.71 -5.38 11.94
CA SER A 66 12.42 -3.95 11.83
C SER A 66 11.58 -3.65 10.60
N TYR A 67 11.89 -4.27 9.46
CA TYR A 67 11.09 -4.14 8.24
C TYR A 67 9.64 -4.58 8.43
N ARG A 68 9.41 -5.70 9.13
CA ARG A 68 8.06 -6.22 9.39
C ARG A 68 7.27 -5.43 10.44
N THR A 69 7.92 -4.70 11.35
CA THR A 69 7.24 -4.23 12.57
C THR A 69 7.26 -2.72 12.79
N VAL A 70 8.35 -2.04 12.41
CA VAL A 70 8.54 -0.62 12.74
C VAL A 70 8.95 0.25 11.56
N TRP A 71 9.04 -0.32 10.35
CA TRP A 71 9.47 0.44 9.18
C TRP A 71 8.47 1.51 8.76
N PHE A 72 7.20 1.14 8.69
CA PHE A 72 6.11 1.98 8.22
C PHE A 72 5.28 2.51 9.40
N ASP A 73 4.81 3.74 9.28
CA ASP A 73 3.98 4.43 10.26
C ASP A 73 2.49 4.30 9.90
N TYR A 74 1.94 3.11 10.18
CA TYR A 74 0.51 2.84 9.93
C TYR A 74 -0.42 3.74 10.75
N ASP A 75 -0.01 4.16 11.95
CA ASP A 75 -0.77 5.11 12.76
C ASP A 75 -0.88 6.47 12.06
N ALA A 76 0.20 6.91 11.40
CA ALA A 76 0.16 8.10 10.56
C ALA A 76 -0.69 7.92 9.30
N VAL A 77 -0.65 6.75 8.64
CA VAL A 77 -1.56 6.44 7.52
C VAL A 77 -3.02 6.54 7.98
N ILE A 78 -3.34 5.98 9.14
CA ILE A 78 -4.68 6.05 9.72
C ILE A 78 -5.08 7.50 10.00
N ARG A 79 -4.22 8.25 10.69
CA ARG A 79 -4.50 9.62 11.14
C ARG A 79 -4.60 10.63 9.99
N GLU A 80 -3.73 10.51 8.99
CA GLU A 80 -3.57 11.53 7.94
C GLU A 80 -4.27 11.18 6.63
N VAL A 81 -4.61 9.91 6.40
CA VAL A 81 -5.25 9.45 5.16
C VAL A 81 -6.60 8.81 5.43
N ILE A 82 -6.66 7.76 6.25
CA ILE A 82 -7.87 6.95 6.38
C ILE A 82 -8.97 7.68 7.16
N ALA A 83 -8.72 8.02 8.43
CA ALA A 83 -9.72 8.63 9.30
C ALA A 83 -10.30 9.94 8.75
N PRO A 84 -9.53 10.84 8.10
CA PRO A 84 -10.08 12.05 7.49
C PRO A 84 -11.04 11.80 6.33
N LEU A 85 -10.96 10.65 5.64
CA LEU A 85 -11.80 10.32 4.49
C LEU A 85 -13.03 9.47 4.86
N ARG A 86 -13.07 8.93 6.08
CA ARG A 86 -14.23 8.21 6.63
C ARG A 86 -15.41 9.14 6.93
N SER A 87 -16.57 8.56 7.19
CA SER A 87 -17.78 9.31 7.56
C SER A 87 -17.53 10.17 8.81
N GLY A 88 -17.89 11.44 8.76
CA GLY A 88 -17.60 12.42 9.83
C GLY A 88 -16.15 12.94 9.84
N GLY A 89 -15.28 12.45 8.95
CA GLY A 89 -13.93 12.95 8.76
C GLY A 89 -13.88 14.32 8.08
N ARG A 90 -12.70 14.93 8.07
CA ARG A 90 -12.47 16.30 7.55
C ARG A 90 -12.62 16.43 6.04
N GLY A 91 -12.53 15.32 5.29
CA GLY A 91 -12.67 15.30 3.84
C GLY A 91 -11.43 15.70 3.04
N HIS A 92 -10.29 15.88 3.70
CA HIS A 92 -8.98 16.05 3.07
C HIS A 92 -7.97 15.11 3.71
N TYR A 93 -6.94 14.76 2.95
CA TYR A 93 -5.89 13.85 3.38
C TYR A 93 -4.51 14.43 3.09
N LEU A 94 -3.47 13.93 3.77
CA LEU A 94 -2.10 14.25 3.43
C LEU A 94 -1.59 13.21 2.41
N PRO A 95 -1.03 13.59 1.26
CA PRO A 95 -0.58 12.61 0.29
C PRO A 95 0.80 12.02 0.64
N ARG A 96 1.64 12.78 1.34
CA ARG A 96 3.02 12.39 1.68
C ARG A 96 3.43 13.00 3.03
N LEU A 97 3.97 12.19 3.93
CA LEU A 97 4.41 12.66 5.26
C LEU A 97 5.94 12.79 5.35
N TRP A 98 6.65 11.81 4.79
CA TRP A 98 8.08 11.66 4.86
C TRP A 98 8.68 11.47 3.47
N ASP A 99 9.89 11.98 3.27
CA ASP A 99 10.73 11.68 2.13
C ASP A 99 11.79 10.67 2.60
N GLU A 100 11.61 9.41 2.21
CA GLU A 100 12.48 8.32 2.66
C GLU A 100 13.94 8.50 2.22
N ALA A 101 14.16 8.99 1.00
CA ALA A 101 15.49 9.10 0.41
C ALA A 101 16.35 10.15 1.12
N THR A 102 15.75 11.28 1.49
CA THR A 102 16.43 12.36 2.21
C THR A 102 16.30 12.28 3.73
N ASP A 103 15.48 11.35 4.21
CA ASP A 103 15.10 11.16 5.61
C ASP A 103 14.61 12.46 6.28
N ARG A 104 13.65 13.13 5.63
CA ARG A 104 13.07 14.39 6.11
C ARG A 104 11.57 14.40 5.94
N SER A 105 10.89 15.32 6.64
CA SER A 105 9.49 15.61 6.36
C SER A 105 9.32 16.06 4.90
N ALA A 106 8.34 15.48 4.21
CA ALA A 106 8.00 15.83 2.83
C ALA A 106 7.39 17.25 2.71
N ARG A 107 6.91 17.82 3.82
CA ARG A 107 6.22 19.12 3.87
C ARG A 107 5.10 19.26 2.83
N ALA A 108 4.42 18.16 2.51
CA ALA A 108 3.29 18.19 1.59
C ALA A 108 2.12 18.98 2.20
N ARG A 109 1.26 19.49 1.32
CA ARG A 109 -0.01 20.11 1.71
C ARG A 109 -1.11 19.07 1.68
N THR A 110 -2.12 19.25 2.53
CA THR A 110 -3.33 18.43 2.49
C THR A 110 -4.08 18.66 1.17
N VAL A 111 -4.69 17.60 0.67
CA VAL A 111 -5.47 17.56 -0.57
C VAL A 111 -6.93 17.34 -0.22
N GLU A 112 -7.81 18.19 -0.74
CA GLU A 112 -9.26 18.03 -0.62
C GLU A 112 -9.74 16.84 -1.45
N ALA A 113 -10.48 15.92 -0.83
CA ALA A 113 -11.06 14.78 -1.50
C ALA A 113 -12.52 15.07 -1.87
N ALA A 114 -12.82 15.00 -3.17
CA ALA A 114 -14.19 15.01 -3.68
C ALA A 114 -15.08 13.95 -2.97
N PRO A 115 -16.41 14.14 -2.92
CA PRO A 115 -17.31 13.19 -2.26
C PRO A 115 -17.25 11.75 -2.80
N ASN A 116 -16.78 11.52 -4.03
CA ASN A 116 -16.66 10.21 -4.68
C ASN A 116 -15.19 9.79 -4.96
N HIS A 117 -14.22 10.43 -4.31
CA HIS A 117 -12.78 10.26 -4.57
C HIS A 117 -12.29 8.85 -4.18
N ILE A 118 -11.48 8.20 -5.02
CA ILE A 118 -10.78 6.94 -4.70
C ILE A 118 -9.35 7.23 -4.26
N VAL A 119 -8.98 6.91 -3.02
CA VAL A 119 -7.58 6.99 -2.57
C VAL A 119 -6.99 5.59 -2.49
N LEU A 120 -5.95 5.33 -3.27
CA LEU A 120 -5.25 4.04 -3.30
C LEU A 120 -3.97 4.15 -2.46
N ILE A 121 -3.89 3.40 -1.37
CA ILE A 121 -2.69 3.27 -0.53
C ILE A 121 -1.93 2.05 -1.03
N ALA A 122 -0.72 2.24 -1.54
CA ALA A 122 0.03 1.20 -2.23
C ALA A 122 1.41 1.00 -1.63
N GLY A 123 1.81 -0.26 -1.44
CA GLY A 123 3.11 -0.61 -0.86
C GLY A 123 3.12 -2.00 -0.23
N PRO A 124 4.25 -2.41 0.34
CA PRO A 124 4.37 -3.70 1.01
C PRO A 124 3.73 -3.67 2.41
N MET A 125 3.50 -4.85 2.99
CA MET A 125 3.13 -4.99 4.40
C MET A 125 1.82 -4.30 4.84
N LEU A 126 0.86 -4.07 3.93
CA LEU A 126 -0.37 -3.34 4.23
C LEU A 126 -1.50 -4.23 4.78
N LEU A 127 -1.63 -5.47 4.30
CA LEU A 127 -2.65 -6.41 4.79
C LEU A 127 -2.30 -6.94 6.17
N GLY A 128 -3.29 -7.22 7.03
CA GLY A 128 -3.05 -7.69 8.40
C GLY A 128 -2.75 -6.57 9.40
N ARG A 129 -2.95 -5.31 8.99
CA ARG A 129 -2.72 -4.11 9.82
C ARG A 129 -4.01 -3.55 10.44
N GLY A 130 -5.17 -4.15 10.18
CA GLY A 130 -6.46 -3.68 10.73
C GLY A 130 -6.87 -2.32 10.19
N LEU A 131 -6.50 -2.01 8.95
CA LEU A 131 -6.83 -0.73 8.32
C LEU A 131 -8.32 -0.71 7.94
N ASP A 132 -9.05 0.32 8.37
CA ASP A 132 -10.44 0.53 7.97
C ASP A 132 -10.50 1.00 6.50
N VAL A 133 -10.52 0.06 5.57
CA VAL A 133 -10.48 0.25 4.12
C VAL A 133 -11.62 -0.48 3.42
N ASP A 134 -12.07 0.06 2.29
CA ASP A 134 -13.25 -0.44 1.58
C ASP A 134 -12.91 -1.61 0.66
N LEU A 135 -11.67 -1.66 0.12
CA LEU A 135 -11.18 -2.75 -0.72
C LEU A 135 -9.70 -3.03 -0.45
N ARG A 136 -9.35 -4.32 -0.53
CA ARG A 136 -8.00 -4.87 -0.36
C ARG A 136 -7.61 -5.64 -1.62
N VAL A 137 -6.52 -5.24 -2.24
CA VAL A 137 -5.92 -5.94 -3.38
C VAL A 137 -4.53 -6.41 -2.99
N GLN A 138 -4.23 -7.69 -3.24
CA GLN A 138 -2.91 -8.25 -3.03
C GLN A 138 -2.26 -8.64 -4.36
N LEU A 139 -1.05 -8.14 -4.60
CA LEU A 139 -0.19 -8.57 -5.70
C LEU A 139 0.78 -9.63 -5.19
N ARG A 140 0.47 -10.90 -5.45
CA ARG A 140 1.24 -12.05 -4.94
C ARG A 140 2.38 -12.40 -5.89
N LEU A 141 3.60 -12.43 -5.38
CA LEU A 141 4.76 -13.02 -6.06
C LEU A 141 5.10 -14.36 -5.43
N SER A 142 5.38 -15.37 -6.26
CA SER A 142 6.08 -16.56 -5.78
C SER A 142 7.46 -16.17 -5.25
N GLU A 143 8.03 -16.95 -4.32
CA GLU A 143 9.37 -16.70 -3.78
C GLU A 143 10.41 -16.53 -4.90
N GLY A 144 10.39 -17.40 -5.90
CA GLY A 144 11.31 -17.31 -7.03
C GLY A 144 11.12 -16.03 -7.85
N ALA A 145 9.89 -15.56 -8.03
CA ALA A 145 9.62 -14.30 -8.70
C ALA A 145 10.05 -13.10 -7.85
N LEU A 146 9.77 -13.11 -6.54
CA LEU A 146 10.18 -12.08 -5.59
C LEU A 146 11.70 -11.90 -5.63
N ARG A 147 12.47 -12.97 -5.41
CA ARG A 147 13.94 -12.91 -5.39
C ARG A 147 14.51 -12.46 -6.73
N ARG A 148 13.98 -12.95 -7.85
CA ARG A 148 14.49 -12.55 -9.18
C ARG A 148 14.23 -11.09 -9.53
N ARG A 149 13.12 -10.52 -9.04
CA ARG A 149 12.65 -9.17 -9.39
C ARG A 149 13.10 -8.09 -8.41
N THR A 150 13.61 -8.48 -7.24
CA THR A 150 14.11 -7.55 -6.23
C THR A 150 15.55 -7.18 -6.57
N ASP A 151 15.86 -5.89 -6.55
CA ASP A 151 17.22 -5.42 -6.80
C ASP A 151 18.19 -5.93 -5.73
N THR A 152 19.47 -6.09 -6.08
CA THR A 152 20.47 -6.69 -5.18
C THR A 152 20.56 -5.97 -3.82
N ALA A 153 20.40 -4.64 -3.82
CA ALA A 153 20.44 -3.83 -2.61
C ALA A 153 19.26 -4.10 -1.65
N ASP A 154 18.13 -4.60 -2.18
CA ASP A 154 16.88 -4.81 -1.43
C ASP A 154 16.56 -6.28 -1.19
N GLN A 155 17.44 -7.20 -1.60
CA GLN A 155 17.28 -8.65 -1.40
C GLN A 155 17.05 -9.05 0.05
N TRP A 156 17.58 -8.28 0.99
CA TRP A 156 17.40 -8.49 2.42
C TRP A 156 15.92 -8.38 2.86
N THR A 157 15.07 -7.67 2.10
CA THR A 157 13.63 -7.57 2.37
C THR A 157 12.86 -8.86 2.03
N CYS A 158 13.42 -9.74 1.18
CA CYS A 158 12.71 -10.89 0.65
C CYS A 158 12.26 -11.85 1.75
N THR A 159 13.14 -12.19 2.70
CA THR A 159 12.77 -13.10 3.80
C THR A 159 11.69 -12.47 4.68
N ALA A 160 11.84 -11.18 5.03
CA ALA A 160 10.84 -10.45 5.82
C ALA A 160 9.46 -10.45 5.13
N LEU A 161 9.42 -10.24 3.81
CA LEU A 161 8.19 -10.29 3.02
C LEU A 161 7.59 -11.70 2.99
N LEU A 162 8.41 -12.73 2.78
CA LEU A 162 7.94 -14.12 2.75
C LEU A 162 7.38 -14.54 4.11
N GLU A 163 8.10 -14.28 5.20
CA GLU A 163 7.64 -14.58 6.56
C GLU A 163 6.35 -13.82 6.89
N TYR A 164 6.25 -12.56 6.47
CA TYR A 164 5.05 -11.76 6.70
C TYR A 164 3.86 -12.31 5.93
N TYR A 165 4.03 -12.58 4.62
CA TYR A 165 2.94 -13.01 3.77
C TYR A 165 2.45 -14.43 4.10
N ASP A 166 3.36 -15.33 4.48
CA ASP A 166 3.02 -16.66 4.97
C ASP A 166 2.23 -16.58 6.28
N ALA A 167 2.64 -15.68 7.21
CA ALA A 167 1.93 -15.48 8.46
C ALA A 167 0.52 -14.90 8.28
N ILE A 168 0.31 -13.93 7.38
CA ILE A 168 -1.02 -13.30 7.20
C ILE A 168 -2.02 -14.17 6.43
N ASP A 169 -1.56 -15.14 5.63
CA ASP A 169 -2.45 -16.06 4.90
C ASP A 169 -3.30 -16.91 5.87
N ASP A 170 -2.85 -17.05 7.13
CA ASP A 170 -3.57 -17.72 8.23
C ASP A 170 -4.57 -16.80 8.97
N TYR A 171 -4.58 -15.49 8.74
CA TYR A 171 -5.43 -14.51 9.44
C TYR A 171 -6.70 -14.10 8.66
N ALA A 172 -7.64 -13.50 9.39
CA ALA A 172 -8.98 -13.15 8.90
C ALA A 172 -9.02 -11.95 7.91
N GLU A 173 -7.95 -11.17 7.74
CA GLU A 173 -7.93 -10.00 6.85
C GLU A 173 -7.56 -10.39 5.40
N ARG A 174 -8.41 -11.20 4.78
CA ARG A 174 -8.22 -11.65 3.39
C ARG A 174 -8.34 -10.49 2.40
N PRO A 175 -7.58 -10.50 1.30
CA PRO A 175 -7.79 -9.54 0.21
C PRO A 175 -9.11 -9.82 -0.50
N ASP A 176 -9.83 -8.78 -0.89
CA ASP A 176 -11.01 -8.89 -1.76
C ASP A 176 -10.61 -9.38 -3.16
N PHE A 177 -9.40 -9.00 -3.61
CA PHE A 177 -8.80 -9.48 -4.86
C PHE A 177 -7.35 -9.91 -4.63
N ALA A 178 -7.04 -11.19 -4.83
CA ALA A 178 -5.67 -11.67 -4.95
C ALA A 178 -5.29 -11.76 -6.43
N VAL A 179 -4.09 -11.31 -6.79
CA VAL A 179 -3.61 -11.37 -8.17
C VAL A 179 -2.25 -12.04 -8.18
N ARG A 180 -2.13 -13.16 -8.89
CA ARG A 180 -0.83 -13.78 -9.15
C ARG A 180 -0.05 -12.88 -10.11
N TRP A 181 1.11 -12.40 -9.66
CA TRP A 181 1.83 -11.28 -10.25
C TRP A 181 3.25 -11.62 -10.74
N ASP A 182 3.61 -12.90 -10.81
CA ASP A 182 4.91 -13.37 -11.30
C ASP A 182 5.26 -12.82 -12.71
N HIS A 183 4.22 -12.61 -13.53
CA HIS A 183 4.27 -12.03 -14.85
C HIS A 183 3.25 -10.89 -14.96
N PRO A 184 3.63 -9.62 -14.73
CA PRO A 184 2.70 -8.47 -14.77
C PRO A 184 1.98 -8.28 -16.11
N ASP A 185 2.58 -8.75 -17.21
CA ASP A 185 1.95 -8.74 -18.55
C ASP A 185 0.89 -9.84 -18.72
N ARG A 186 0.80 -10.77 -17.77
CA ARG A 186 -0.12 -11.91 -17.75
C ARG A 186 -0.71 -12.09 -16.34
N PRO A 187 -1.42 -11.08 -15.82
CA PRO A 187 -1.96 -11.15 -14.47
C PRO A 187 -3.08 -12.20 -14.42
N ALA A 188 -3.09 -13.01 -13.36
CA ALA A 188 -4.17 -13.96 -13.11
C ALA A 188 -4.90 -13.57 -11.83
N LEU A 189 -6.21 -13.29 -11.96
CA LEU A 189 -7.05 -12.95 -10.82
C LEU A 189 -7.45 -14.23 -10.08
N GLU A 190 -7.20 -14.24 -8.78
CA GLU A 190 -7.68 -15.23 -7.83
C GLU A 190 -8.77 -14.55 -6.99
N ARG A 191 -10.01 -14.99 -7.14
CA ARG A 191 -11.10 -14.51 -6.28
C ARG A 191 -10.99 -15.23 -4.95
N SER A 192 -10.75 -14.48 -3.88
CA SER A 192 -10.94 -14.98 -2.51
C SER A 192 -12.42 -15.30 -2.34
N GLN A 193 -12.76 -16.57 -2.10
CA GLN A 193 -14.10 -16.98 -1.66
C GLN A 193 -14.24 -16.83 -0.15
#